data_AF-A0AAU9PZ58-F1
#
_entry.id   AF-A0AAU9PZ58-F1
#
_cell.length_a   1.000
_cell.length_b   1.000
_cell.length_c   1.000
_cell.angle_alpha   90.00
_cell.angle_beta   90.00
_cell.angle_gamma   90.00
#
_symmetry.space_group_name_H-M   'P 1'
#
loop_
_entity.id
_entity.type
_entity.pdbx_description
1 polymer ?
#
loop_
_entity_poly.entity_id
_entity_poly.type
_entity_poly.pdbx_seq_one_letter_code
_entity_poly.pdbx_strand_id
1 'polypeptide(L)'
;MARVVNAADEVIIKLLQNQGFIKSEAEARLKEEVYRLHPHEIEKVKNYDQHFGINAKEKLIDEILELRREALIKKISRPETAVFK
;
A
#
# COMPACT_ATOMS: atom_id res chain seq x y z
N MET A 1 -19.64 7.03 -0.78
CA MET A 1 -18.46 7.82 -0.39
C MET A 1 -17.46 7.74 -1.54
N ALA A 2 -17.15 8.86 -2.19
CA ALA A 2 -16.13 8.87 -3.24
C ALA A 2 -14.80 8.42 -2.62
N ARG A 3 -14.18 7.36 -3.16
CA ARG A 3 -12.84 6.95 -2.71
C ARG A 3 -11.92 8.14 -2.97
N VAL A 4 -11.40 8.74 -1.91
CA VAL A 4 -10.26 9.65 -2.05
C VAL A 4 -9.11 8.78 -2.55
N VAL A 5 -8.79 8.91 -3.83
CA VAL A 5 -7.65 8.23 -4.43
C VAL A 5 -6.41 8.94 -3.89
N ASN A 6 -5.54 8.21 -3.22
CA ASN A 6 -4.29 8.78 -2.73
C ASN A 6 -3.37 9.03 -3.94
N ALA A 7 -2.72 10.20 -4.01
CA ALA A 7 -1.86 10.55 -5.15
C ALA A 7 -0.72 9.55 -5.38
N ALA A 8 -0.21 8.91 -4.31
CA ALA A 8 0.82 7.88 -4.43
C ALA A 8 0.32 6.60 -5.12
N ASP A 9 -0.99 6.30 -5.09
CA ASP A 9 -1.56 5.17 -5.81
C ASP A 9 -1.42 5.36 -7.33
N GLU A 10 -1.62 6.58 -7.83
CA GLU A 10 -1.44 6.89 -9.25
C GLU A 10 0.03 6.74 -9.68
N VAL A 11 0.96 7.13 -8.80
CA VAL A 11 2.40 6.95 -9.03
C VAL A 11 2.74 5.47 -9.09
N ILE A 12 2.25 4.67 -8.15
CA ILE A 12 2.45 3.21 -8.12
C ILE A 12 1.88 2.57 -9.40
N ILE A 13 0.66 2.92 -9.80
CA ILE A 13 0.04 2.38 -11.02
C ILE A 13 0.89 2.71 -12.25
N LYS A 14 1.34 3.95 -12.40
CA LYS A 14 2.19 4.36 -13.53
C LYS A 14 3.54 3.61 -13.52
N LEU A 15 4.18 3.46 -12.37
CA LEU A 15 5.43 2.72 -12.25
C LEU A 15 5.27 1.25 -12.62
N LEU A 16 4.19 0.60 -12.17
CA LEU A 16 3.87 -0.77 -12.55
C LEU A 16 3.56 -0.89 -14.05
N GLN A 17 2.81 0.06 -14.62
CA GLN A 17 2.54 0.06 -16.06
C GLN A 17 3.82 0.23 -16.90
N ASN A 18 4.77 1.04 -16.44
CA ASN A 18 6.09 1.16 -17.07
C ASN A 18 6.91 -0.15 -17.01
N GLN A 19 6.58 -1.07 -16.11
CA GLN A 19 7.16 -2.41 -16.03
C GLN A 19 6.40 -3.45 -16.85
N GLY A 20 5.37 -3.05 -17.61
CA GLY A 20 4.61 -3.92 -18.51
C GLY A 20 3.29 -4.46 -17.94
N PHE A 21 2.90 -4.08 -16.72
CA PHE A 21 1.60 -4.46 -16.17
C PHE A 21 0.47 -3.70 -16.87
N ILE A 22 -0.65 -4.36 -17.16
CA ILE A 22 -1.86 -3.64 -17.58
C ILE A 22 -2.54 -3.00 -16.36
N LYS A 23 -3.42 -2.01 -16.60
CA LYS A 23 -4.06 -1.24 -15.53
C LYS A 23 -4.70 -2.10 -14.44
N SER A 24 -5.45 -3.14 -14.83
CA SER A 24 -6.11 -4.04 -13.89
C SER A 24 -5.12 -4.85 -13.04
N GLU A 25 -3.97 -5.23 -13.59
CA GLU A 25 -2.94 -5.94 -12.84
C GLU A 25 -2.21 -5.01 -11.88
N ALA A 26 -1.93 -3.77 -12.31
CA ALA A 26 -1.35 -2.76 -11.44
C ALA A 26 -2.27 -2.44 -10.26
N GLU A 27 -3.58 -2.30 -10.50
CA GLU A 27 -4.59 -2.12 -9.45
C GLU A 27 -4.69 -3.33 -8.53
N ALA A 28 -4.64 -4.55 -9.07
CA ALA A 28 -4.67 -5.78 -8.27
C ALA A 28 -3.44 -5.86 -7.35
N ARG A 29 -2.25 -5.52 -7.87
CA ARG A 29 -1.00 -5.52 -7.10
C ARG A 29 -0.97 -4.43 -6.04
N LEU A 30 -1.47 -3.23 -6.35
CA LEU A 30 -1.65 -2.15 -5.37
C LEU A 30 -2.59 -2.60 -4.24
N LYS A 31 -3.72 -3.24 -4.58
CA LYS A 31 -4.67 -3.75 -3.58
C LYS A 31 -4.04 -4.80 -2.66
N GLU A 32 -3.26 -5.71 -3.23
CA GLU A 32 -2.62 -6.78 -2.48
C GLU A 32 -1.49 -6.27 -1.56
N GLU A 33 -0.63 -5.37 -2.05
CA GLU A 33 0.56 -4.93 -1.31
C GLU A 33 0.28 -3.75 -0.36
N VAL A 34 -0.71 -2.90 -0.65
CA VAL A 34 -1.03 -1.72 0.17
C VAL A 34 -2.28 -1.95 1.01
N TYR A 35 -3.40 -2.30 0.38
CA TYR A 35 -4.72 -2.26 1.04
C TYR A 35 -5.13 -3.55 1.76
N ARG A 36 -4.48 -4.68 1.47
CA ARG A 36 -4.78 -5.94 2.13
C ARG A 36 -4.11 -5.98 3.50
N LEU A 37 -4.91 -5.74 4.54
CA LEU A 37 -4.47 -5.95 5.92
C LEU A 37 -4.39 -7.46 6.21
N HIS A 38 -3.27 -7.89 6.79
CA HIS A 38 -3.11 -9.26 7.27
C HIS A 38 -3.77 -9.43 8.64
N PRO A 39 -4.12 -10.68 9.03
CA PRO A 39 -4.79 -10.95 10.31
C PRO A 39 -4.08 -10.33 11.53
N HIS A 40 -2.75 -10.38 11.58
CA HIS A 40 -1.96 -9.80 12.67
C HIS A 40 -2.04 -8.26 12.74
N GLU A 41 -2.25 -7.58 11.61
CA GLU A 41 -2.43 -6.12 11.56
C GLU A 41 -3.85 -5.74 11.96
N ILE A 42 -4.83 -6.55 11.56
CA ILE A 42 -6.22 -6.40 12.00
C ILE A 42 -6.29 -6.52 13.53
N GLU A 43 -5.56 -7.47 14.13
CA GLU A 43 -5.45 -7.61 15.58
C GLU A 43 -4.80 -6.38 16.23
N LYS A 44 -3.68 -5.88 15.68
CA LYS A 44 -3.05 -4.65 16.17
C LYS A 44 -4.00 -3.45 16.12
N VAL A 45 -4.70 -3.26 15.00
CA VAL A 45 -5.67 -2.18 14.83
C VAL A 45 -6.82 -2.30 15.84
N LYS A 46 -7.33 -3.51 16.09
CA LYS A 46 -8.37 -3.76 17.11
C LYS A 46 -7.89 -3.45 18.53
N ASN A 47 -6.68 -3.89 18.89
CA ASN A 47 -6.10 -3.61 20.21
C ASN A 47 -5.87 -2.10 20.38
N TYR A 48 -5.43 -1.41 19.34
CA TYR A 48 -5.22 0.03 19.38
C TYR A 48 -6.53 0.82 19.56
N ASP A 49 -7.60 0.40 18.87
CA ASP A 49 -8.96 0.96 19.02
C ASP A 49 -9.49 0.84 20.46
N GLN A 50 -9.23 -0.30 21.11
CA GLN A 50 -9.63 -0.52 22.51
C GLN A 50 -8.94 0.44 23.50
N HIS A 51 -7.73 0.90 23.21
CA HIS A 51 -6.96 1.76 24.11
C HIS A 51 -7.08 3.26 23.80
N PHE A 52 -7.29 3.62 22.54
CA PHE A 52 -7.19 5.01 22.07
C PHE A 52 -8.43 5.53 21.33
N GLY A 53 -9.42 4.66 21.07
CA GLY A 53 -10.67 5.00 20.40
C GLY A 53 -10.55 5.16 18.87
N ILE A 54 -11.69 5.46 18.25
CA ILE A 54 -11.87 5.34 16.78
C ILE A 54 -10.98 6.28 15.95
N ASN A 55 -10.72 7.51 16.43
CA ASN A 55 -9.88 8.48 15.72
C ASN A 55 -8.40 8.05 15.68
N ALA A 56 -7.94 7.32 16.71
CA ALA A 56 -6.58 6.82 16.77
C ALA A 56 -6.40 5.58 15.86
N LYS A 57 -7.45 4.78 15.73
CA LYS A 57 -7.51 3.63 14.81
C LYS A 57 -7.42 4.06 13.35
N GLU A 58 -8.18 5.08 12.95
CA GLU A 58 -8.14 5.60 11.57
C GLU A 58 -6.75 6.12 11.21
N LYS A 59 -6.14 6.92 12.11
CA LYS A 59 -4.76 7.38 11.94
C LYS A 59 -3.75 6.24 11.82
N LEU A 60 -3.88 5.20 12.66
CA LEU A 60 -2.98 4.05 12.58
C LEU A 60 -3.12 3.31 11.24
N ILE A 61 -4.35 3.16 10.73
CA ILE A 61 -4.57 2.55 9.42
C ILE A 61 -3.94 3.42 8.33
N ASP A 62 -4.15 4.73 8.36
CA ASP A 62 -3.58 5.65 7.38
C ASP A 62 -2.05 5.60 7.36
N GLU A 63 -1.41 5.60 8.53
CA GLU A 63 0.05 5.45 8.67
C GLU A 63 0.54 4.10 8.11
N ILE A 64 -0.15 3.00 8.39
CA ILE A 64 0.19 1.68 7.83
C ILE A 64 0.12 1.72 6.30
N LEU A 65 -0.93 2.31 5.74
CA LEU A 65 -1.11 2.40 4.29
C LEU A 65 -0.04 3.29 3.66
N GLU A 66 0.30 4.42 4.28
CA GLU A 66 1.33 5.35 3.79
C GLU A 66 2.72 4.69 3.76
N LEU A 67 3.13 4.03 4.84
CA LEU A 67 4.38 3.28 4.91
C LEU A 67 4.46 2.18 3.83
N ARG A 68 3.34 1.51 3.54
CA ARG A 68 3.28 0.49 2.48
C ARG A 68 3.41 1.09 1.09
N ARG A 69 2.78 2.24 0.83
CA ARG A 69 2.94 2.94 -0.45
C ARG A 69 4.39 3.33 -0.66
N GLU A 70 5.05 3.92 0.34
CA GLU A 70 6.48 4.27 0.28
C GLU A 70 7.36 3.05 0.02
N ALA A 71 7.12 1.95 0.75
CA ALA A 71 7.87 0.70 0.58
C ALA A 71 7.70 0.11 -0.83
N LEU A 72 6.47 0.11 -1.36
CA LEU A 72 6.18 -0.39 -2.70
C LEU A 72 6.82 0.50 -3.78
N ILE A 73 6.71 1.83 -3.67
CA ILE A 73 7.39 2.76 -4.58
C ILE A 73 8.89 2.49 -4.59
N LYS A 74 9.53 2.35 -3.43
CA LYS A 74 10.96 2.05 -3.34
C LYS A 74 11.33 0.71 -3.97
N LYS A 75 10.47 -0.31 -3.83
CA LYS A 75 10.64 -1.65 -4.41
C LYS A 75 10.57 -1.61 -5.94
N ILE A 76 9.58 -0.91 -6.50
CA ILE A 76 9.33 -0.88 -7.95
C ILE A 76 10.11 0.22 -8.69
N SER A 77 10.62 1.23 -7.98
CA SER A 77 11.46 2.29 -8.58
C SER A 77 12.92 1.88 -8.72
N ARG A 78 13.35 0.78 -8.09
CA ARG A 78 14.70 0.27 -8.32
C ARG A 78 14.75 -0.33 -9.72
N PRO A 79 15.64 0.15 -10.62
CA PRO A 79 15.95 -0.62 -11.81
C PRO A 79 16.47 -1.96 -11.32
N GLU A 80 15.93 -3.02 -11.90
CA GLU A 80 16.38 -4.39 -11.72
C GLU A 80 17.91 -4.38 -11.86
N THR A 81 18.63 -4.42 -10.74
CA THR A 81 20.04 -4.75 -10.77
C THR A 81 20.05 -6.19 -11.23
N ALA A 82 20.23 -6.36 -12.53
CA ALA A 82 20.50 -7.61 -13.18
C ALA A 82 21.68 -8.25 -12.44
N VAL A 83 21.38 -9.14 -11.50
CA VAL A 83 22.38 -10.06 -10.97
C VAL A 83 22.50 -11.14 -12.04
N PHE A 84 23.24 -10.82 -13.10
CA PHE A 84 23.88 -11.85 -13.91
C PHE A 84 24.94 -12.50 -13.00
N LYS A 85 24.70 -13.75 -12.62
CA LYS A 85 25.73 -14.69 -12.18
C LYS A 85 25.69 -15.89 -13.10
#